data_AF-A0A397TI14-F1
#
_entry.id   AF-A0A397TI14-F1
#
_cell.length_a   1.000
_cell.length_b   1.000
_cell.length_c   1.000
_cell.angle_alpha   90.00
_cell.angle_beta   90.00
_cell.angle_gamma   90.00
#
_symmetry.space_group_name_H-M   'P 1'
#
loop_
_entity.id
_entity.type
_entity.pdbx_description
1 polymer ?
#
loop_
_entity_poly.entity_id
_entity_poly.type
_entity_poly.pdbx_seq_one_letter_code
_entity_poly.pdbx_strand_id
1 'polypeptide(L)'
;MSHSAKHANQQGSKPPKEIFCYGCNKNKPSHSFSKTQLTKYMSNIANEYAPHGRTLKKHHTMCKACTPQQNSTLTCMLCTRTKPLEKFAKAQRKNAEKARCLQCMKKREEDDIDDSEPDTEDSDGSYNETWDDVL
;
A
#
# COMPACT_ATOMS: atom_id res chain seq x y z
N MET A 1 21.80 -31.12 25.14
CA MET A 1 22.22 -29.83 24.55
C MET A 1 21.33 -28.74 25.13
N SER A 2 21.85 -27.93 26.06
CA SER A 2 21.05 -26.87 26.73
C SER A 2 21.19 -25.58 25.95
N HIS A 3 20.14 -25.19 25.21
CA HIS A 3 20.08 -23.89 24.54
C HIS A 3 19.75 -22.83 25.58
N SER A 4 20.78 -22.16 26.09
CA SER A 4 20.63 -21.07 27.06
C SER A 4 20.26 -19.78 26.33
N ALA A 5 19.05 -19.26 26.54
CA ALA A 5 18.55 -17.99 25.99
C ALA A 5 19.18 -16.77 26.71
N LYS A 6 20.51 -16.73 26.79
CA LYS A 6 21.22 -15.56 27.28
C LYS A 6 21.00 -14.43 26.26
N HIS A 7 20.63 -13.23 26.74
CA HIS A 7 20.35 -11.98 25.99
C HIS A 7 18.91 -11.69 25.55
N ALA A 8 17.90 -12.49 25.90
CA ALA A 8 16.49 -12.20 25.54
C ALA A 8 15.94 -10.86 26.09
N ASN A 9 16.63 -10.23 27.06
CA ASN A 9 16.23 -8.98 27.71
C ASN A 9 17.30 -7.88 27.67
N GLN A 10 18.33 -8.02 26.83
CA GLN A 10 19.34 -6.97 26.72
C GLN A 10 18.70 -5.78 25.98
N GLN A 11 18.31 -4.76 26.74
CA GLN A 11 17.87 -3.49 26.16
C GLN A 11 19.04 -2.97 25.33
N GLY A 12 18.87 -2.95 24.00
CA GLY A 12 19.89 -2.48 23.07
C GLY A 12 20.42 -1.10 23.47
N SER A 13 21.63 -0.78 23.00
CA SER A 13 22.29 0.49 23.31
C SER A 13 21.32 1.68 23.17
N LYS A 14 21.29 2.52 24.21
CA LYS A 14 20.41 3.70 24.22
C LYS A 14 20.80 4.61 23.04
N PRO A 15 19.81 5.14 22.27
CA PRO A 15 20.12 6.07 21.20
C PRO A 15 20.78 7.33 21.78
N PRO A 16 21.74 7.96 21.06
CA PRO A 16 22.39 9.18 21.53
C PRO A 16 21.37 10.30 21.68
N LYS A 17 21.74 11.30 22.49
CA LYS A 17 20.86 12.42 22.84
C LYS A 17 20.45 13.22 21.60
N GLU A 18 21.37 13.39 20.66
CA GLU A 18 21.16 14.16 19.43
C GLU A 18 21.52 13.33 18.19
N ILE A 19 20.71 13.46 17.15
CA ILE A 19 20.84 12.73 15.88
C ILE A 19 20.65 13.72 14.73
N PHE A 20 21.51 13.63 13.71
CA PHE A 20 21.42 14.44 12.51
C PHE A 20 20.29 13.96 11.60
N CYS A 21 19.40 14.87 11.21
CA CYS A 21 18.31 14.61 10.28
C CYS A 21 18.67 15.05 8.86
N TYR A 22 18.74 14.11 7.91
CA TYR A 22 19.06 14.39 6.50
C TYR A 22 17.94 15.11 5.73
N GLY A 23 16.70 15.12 6.24
CA GLY A 23 15.59 15.81 5.57
C GLY A 23 15.55 17.33 5.78
N CYS A 24 15.99 17.82 6.94
CA CYS A 24 16.01 19.25 7.26
C CYS A 24 17.42 19.77 7.62
N ASN A 25 18.44 18.91 7.49
CA ASN A 25 19.85 19.19 7.77
C ASN A 25 20.11 19.81 9.15
N LYS A 26 19.43 19.31 10.19
CA LYS A 26 19.55 19.80 11.58
C LYS A 26 19.74 18.64 12.56
N ASN A 27 20.51 18.88 13.63
CA ASN A 27 20.55 17.99 14.79
C ASN A 27 19.23 18.12 15.56
N LYS A 28 18.67 16.97 15.94
CA LYS A 28 17.41 16.89 16.69
C LYS A 28 17.52 15.86 17.81
N PRO A 29 16.76 16.02 18.91
CA PRO A 29 16.77 15.04 19.98
C PRO A 29 16.22 13.70 19.49
N SER A 30 16.67 12.59 20.07
CA SER A 30 16.27 11.22 19.67
C SER A 30 14.75 11.01 19.62
N HIS A 31 13.97 11.67 20.48
CA HIS A 31 12.51 11.59 20.48
C HIS A 31 11.85 12.20 19.21
N SER A 32 12.59 13.04 18.46
CA SER A 32 12.13 13.58 17.16
C SER A 32 12.12 12.54 16.04
N PHE A 33 12.64 11.34 16.28
CA PHE A 33 12.73 10.26 15.31
C PHE A 33 11.79 9.10 15.67
N SER A 34 11.33 8.35 14.68
CA SER A 34 10.56 7.12 14.94
C SER A 34 11.48 6.01 15.49
N LYS A 35 10.91 5.04 16.21
CA LYS A 35 11.66 3.87 16.68
C LYS A 35 12.42 3.17 15.54
N THR A 36 11.78 3.03 14.38
CA THR A 36 12.38 2.43 13.18
C THR A 36 13.56 3.24 12.63
N GLN A 37 13.48 4.58 12.63
CA GLN A 37 14.57 5.46 12.23
C GLN A 37 15.74 5.40 13.23
N LEU A 38 15.44 5.29 14.54
CA LEU A 38 16.45 5.10 15.57
C LEU A 38 17.17 3.76 15.42
N THR A 39 16.46 2.65 15.16
CA THR A 39 17.09 1.35 14.91
C THR A 39 18.02 1.37 13.69
N LYS A 40 17.59 2.00 12.59
CA LYS A 40 18.42 2.20 11.39
C LYS A 40 19.65 3.06 11.66
N TYR A 41 19.50 4.07 12.53
CA TYR A 41 20.62 4.90 12.93
C TYR A 41 21.61 4.11 13.81
N MET A 42 21.12 3.31 14.77
CA MET A 42 21.96 2.44 15.59
C MET A 42 22.74 1.42 14.75
N SER A 43 22.11 0.81 13.73
CA SER A 43 22.80 -0.16 12.86
C SER A 43 23.95 0.46 12.06
N ASN A 44 23.93 1.77 11.82
CA ASN A 44 25.06 2.50 11.22
C ASN A 44 26.25 2.69 12.18
N ILE A 45 26.02 2.66 13.50
CA ILE A 45 27.05 2.87 14.52
C ILE A 45 27.61 1.53 14.99
N ALA A 46 26.72 0.63 15.40
CA ALA A 46 27.03 -0.66 15.98
C ALA A 46 25.99 -1.68 15.52
N ASN A 47 26.45 -2.76 14.90
CA ASN A 47 25.66 -3.92 14.53
C ASN A 47 26.43 -5.18 14.93
N GLU A 48 25.95 -5.85 15.99
CA GLU A 48 26.54 -7.09 16.53
C GLU A 48 26.57 -8.22 15.50
N TYR A 49 25.63 -8.22 14.55
CA TYR A 49 25.56 -9.22 13.48
C TYR A 49 26.41 -8.89 12.25
N ALA A 50 27.16 -7.78 12.27
CA ALA A 50 28.04 -7.38 11.17
C ALA A 50 29.52 -7.63 11.54
N PRO A 51 30.33 -8.24 10.64
CA PRO A 51 31.71 -8.62 10.94
C PRO A 51 32.64 -7.45 11.28
N HIS A 52 32.29 -6.22 10.89
CA HIS A 52 33.01 -4.98 11.22
C HIS A 52 32.23 -4.05 12.14
N GLY A 53 31.18 -4.55 12.81
CA GLY A 53 30.36 -3.78 13.73
C GLY A 53 29.48 -2.71 13.08
N ARG A 54 29.42 -2.58 11.75
CA ARG A 54 28.55 -1.62 11.05
C ARG A 54 27.89 -2.24 9.82
N THR A 55 26.68 -1.80 9.50
CA THR A 55 26.02 -2.17 8.23
C THR A 55 26.78 -1.60 7.03
N LEU A 56 26.92 -2.42 5.96
CA LEU A 56 27.52 -1.98 4.69
C LEU A 56 26.78 -0.79 4.06
N LYS A 57 25.45 -0.73 4.25
CA LYS A 57 24.61 0.39 3.83
C LYS A 57 24.44 1.37 4.98
N LYS A 58 24.82 2.63 4.75
CA LYS A 58 24.58 3.74 5.68
C LYS A 58 23.14 4.26 5.48
N HIS A 59 22.31 4.13 6.51
CA HIS A 59 20.96 4.66 6.50
C HIS A 59 20.95 6.18 6.72
N HIS A 60 20.25 6.93 5.87
CA HIS A 60 19.99 8.35 6.09
C HIS A 60 18.76 8.52 6.98
N THR A 61 19.00 8.94 8.22
CA THR A 61 17.96 9.08 9.23
C THR A 61 17.17 10.37 9.04
N MET A 62 15.84 10.30 9.07
CA MET A 62 14.94 11.45 8.92
C MET A 62 14.05 11.59 10.16
N CYS A 63 13.84 12.82 10.62
CA CYS A 63 12.94 13.08 11.75
C CYS A 63 11.47 12.84 11.35
N LYS A 64 10.58 12.72 12.33
CA LYS A 64 9.14 12.48 12.12
C LYS A 64 8.51 13.52 11.20
N ALA A 65 8.92 14.78 11.32
CA ALA A 65 8.41 15.88 10.48
C ALA A 65 8.91 15.82 9.03
N CYS A 66 10.10 15.26 8.79
CA CYS A 66 10.66 15.13 7.44
C CYS A 66 10.31 13.78 6.79
N THR A 67 9.88 12.79 7.57
CA THR A 67 9.52 11.48 7.04
C THR A 67 8.19 11.59 6.30
N PRO A 68 8.11 11.22 5.02
CA PRO A 68 6.85 11.26 4.28
C PRO A 68 5.78 10.43 5.00
N GLN A 69 4.65 11.06 5.29
CA GLN A 69 3.51 10.37 5.87
C GLN A 69 2.84 9.49 4.82
N GLN A 70 2.35 8.32 5.25
CA GLN A 70 1.54 7.48 4.37
C GLN A 70 0.17 8.13 4.23
N ASN A 71 -0.28 8.38 3.00
CA ASN A 71 -1.61 8.90 2.74
C ASN A 71 -2.65 7.85 3.16
N SER A 72 -3.42 8.14 4.20
CA SER A 72 -4.48 7.27 4.72
C SER A 72 -5.84 7.53 4.08
N THR A 73 -5.93 8.50 3.18
CA THR A 73 -7.17 8.92 2.53
C THR A 73 -6.96 9.15 1.04
N LEU A 74 -8.05 9.04 0.27
CA LEU A 74 -8.13 9.37 -1.15
C LEU A 74 -9.41 10.16 -1.42
N THR A 75 -9.38 11.01 -2.43
CA THR A 75 -10.55 11.76 -2.90
C THR A 75 -11.16 11.06 -4.10
N CYS A 76 -12.45 10.74 -4.03
CA CYS A 76 -13.16 10.12 -5.14
C CYS A 76 -13.38 11.13 -6.27
N MET A 77 -13.00 10.78 -7.50
CA MET A 77 -13.20 11.68 -8.66
C MET A 77 -14.67 11.88 -9.05
N LEU A 78 -15.56 10.95 -8.70
CA LEU A 78 -16.98 11.00 -9.09
C LEU A 78 -17.83 11.78 -8.09
N CYS A 79 -17.62 11.55 -6.79
CA CYS A 79 -18.42 12.19 -5.73
C CYS A 79 -17.65 13.24 -4.94
N THR A 80 -16.41 13.55 -5.33
CA THR A 80 -15.50 14.57 -4.76
C THR A 80 -15.25 14.48 -3.24
N ARG A 81 -15.66 13.37 -2.61
CA ARG A 81 -15.48 13.14 -1.17
C ARG A 81 -14.13 12.47 -0.88
N THR A 82 -13.40 13.04 0.08
CA THR A 82 -12.24 12.40 0.70
C THR A 82 -12.71 11.31 1.66
N LYS A 83 -12.21 10.09 1.45
CA LYS A 83 -12.61 8.89 2.20
C LYS A 83 -11.35 8.09 2.58
N PRO A 84 -11.43 7.23 3.60
CA PRO A 84 -10.28 6.42 4.01
C PRO A 84 -10.02 5.30 2.98
N LEU A 85 -8.78 4.78 2.95
CA LEU A 85 -8.31 3.83 1.93
C LEU A 85 -9.17 2.56 1.81
N GLU A 86 -9.86 2.15 2.87
CA GLU A 86 -10.75 0.98 2.90
C GLU A 86 -11.98 1.16 2.00
N LYS A 87 -12.35 2.41 1.69
CA LYS A 87 -13.45 2.73 0.77
C LYS A 87 -13.03 2.76 -0.70
N PHE A 88 -11.79 2.36 -1.00
CA PHE A 88 -11.25 2.25 -2.35
C PHE A 88 -10.59 0.88 -2.56
N ALA A 89 -10.70 0.36 -3.78
CA ALA A 89 -9.99 -0.86 -4.18
C ALA A 89 -8.47 -0.67 -4.08
N LYS A 90 -7.74 -1.71 -3.66
CA LYS A 90 -6.26 -1.65 -3.49
C LYS A 90 -5.55 -1.19 -4.77
N ALA A 91 -6.02 -1.64 -5.94
CA ALA A 91 -5.46 -1.27 -7.24
C ALA A 91 -5.52 0.25 -7.53
N GLN A 92 -6.50 0.96 -6.98
CA GLN A 92 -6.65 2.41 -7.20
C GLN A 92 -5.72 3.25 -6.32
N ARG A 93 -5.17 2.69 -5.23
CA ARG A 93 -4.39 3.46 -4.25
C ARG A 93 -3.08 4.01 -4.81
N LYS A 94 -2.56 3.41 -5.88
CA LYS A 94 -1.37 3.89 -6.61
C LYS A 94 -1.69 5.10 -7.51
N ASN A 95 -2.94 5.23 -7.97
CA ASN A 95 -3.39 6.25 -8.91
C ASN A 95 -4.47 7.12 -8.27
N ALA A 96 -4.07 7.88 -7.25
CA ALA A 96 -4.98 8.67 -6.41
C ALA A 96 -5.88 9.63 -7.19
N GLU A 97 -5.39 10.23 -8.29
CA GLU A 97 -6.11 11.22 -9.09
C GLU A 97 -7.34 10.67 -9.81
N LYS A 98 -7.34 9.37 -10.15
CA LYS A 98 -8.42 8.69 -10.88
C LYS A 98 -9.19 7.71 -9.99
N ALA A 99 -9.05 7.83 -8.67
CA ALA A 99 -9.66 6.91 -7.72
C ALA A 99 -11.20 7.11 -7.66
N ARG A 100 -11.93 6.00 -7.67
CA ARG A 100 -13.39 5.92 -7.54
C ARG A 100 -13.73 5.11 -6.30
N CYS A 101 -14.47 5.69 -5.36
CA CYS A 101 -14.85 4.94 -4.16
C CYS A 101 -15.78 3.77 -4.50
N LEU A 102 -15.75 2.73 -3.68
CA LEU A 102 -16.52 1.49 -3.89
C LEU A 102 -18.02 1.75 -4.06
N GLN A 103 -18.55 2.76 -3.37
CA GLN A 103 -19.96 3.15 -3.51
C GLN A 103 -20.30 3.65 -4.92
N CYS A 104 -19.42 4.46 -5.53
CA CYS A 104 -19.64 4.96 -6.89
C CYS A 104 -19.41 3.87 -7.95
N MET A 105 -18.54 2.89 -7.67
CA MET A 105 -18.38 1.74 -8.55
C MET A 105 -19.64 0.86 -8.55
N LYS A 106 -20.15 0.51 -7.36
CA LYS A 106 -21.37 -0.27 -7.21
C LYS A 106 -22.57 0.40 -7.87
N LYS A 107 -22.74 1.71 -7.68
CA LYS A 107 -23.81 2.46 -8.34
C LYS A 107 -23.74 2.35 -9.87
N ARG A 108 -22.54 2.49 -10.45
CA ARG A 108 -22.38 2.34 -11.90
C ARG A 108 -22.73 0.93 -12.38
N GLU A 109 -22.30 -0.09 -11.64
CA GLU A 109 -22.63 -1.48 -11.97
C GLU A 109 -24.14 -1.73 -11.93
N GLU A 110 -24.86 -1.12 -10.98
CA GLU A 110 -26.32 -1.18 -10.92
C GLU A 110 -26.98 -0.45 -12.10
N ASP A 111 -26.49 0.75 -12.44
CA ASP A 111 -27.02 1.55 -13.56
C ASP A 111 -26.75 0.88 -14.93
N ASP A 112 -25.63 0.16 -15.11
CA ASP A 112 -25.25 -0.50 -16.37
C ASP A 112 -26.05 -1.81 -16.64
N ILE A 113 -26.77 -2.36 -15.65
CA ILE A 113 -27.52 -3.64 -15.77
C ILE A 113 -28.96 -3.43 -16.26
N ASP A 114 -29.53 -2.23 -16.10
CA ASP A 114 -30.95 -1.95 -16.43
C ASP A 114 -31.19 -1.73 -17.93
N ASP A 115 -30.13 -1.60 -18.74
CA ASP A 115 -30.22 -1.24 -20.17
C ASP A 115 -30.15 -2.45 -21.12
N SER A 116 -30.23 -3.68 -20.59
CA SER A 116 -30.34 -4.90 -21.40
C SER A 116 -31.79 -5.36 -21.51
N GLU A 117 -32.48 -4.91 -22.57
CA GLU A 117 -33.79 -5.42 -23.00
C GLU A 117 -33.73 -6.96 -23.20
N PRO A 118 -34.73 -7.73 -22.73
CA PRO A 118 -34.80 -9.15 -23.03
C PRO A 118 -35.18 -9.34 -24.51
N ASP A 119 -34.29 -9.97 -25.27
CA ASP A 119 -34.50 -10.35 -26.67
C ASP A 119 -35.62 -11.42 -26.75
N THR A 120 -36.87 -11.01 -26.86
CA THR A 120 -38.00 -11.89 -27.19
C THR A 120 -38.19 -11.93 -28.70
N GLU A 121 -37.37 -12.75 -29.38
CA GLU A 121 -37.66 -13.19 -30.75
C GLU A 121 -38.36 -14.55 -30.70
N ASP A 122 -39.68 -14.52 -30.50
CA ASP A 122 -40.58 -15.62 -30.86
C ASP A 122 -40.95 -15.45 -32.34
N SER A 123 -40.41 -16.31 -33.21
CA SER A 123 -40.96 -16.51 -34.56
C SER A 123 -40.70 -17.93 -35.04
N ASP A 124 -41.71 -18.77 -34.84
CA ASP A 124 -42.00 -20.02 -35.56
C ASP A 124 -41.71 -19.90 -37.07
N GLY A 125 -40.85 -20.78 -37.58
CA GLY A 125 -40.42 -20.82 -38.98
C GLY A 125 -40.04 -22.24 -39.42
N SER A 126 -41.06 -23.02 -39.73
CA SER A 126 -41.10 -24.26 -40.53
C SER A 126 -39.78 -24.79 -41.14
N TYR A 127 -39.33 -25.94 -40.65
CA TYR A 127 -38.29 -26.77 -41.28
C TYR A 127 -38.85 -27.48 -42.50
N ASN A 128 -38.46 -27.07 -43.71
CA ASN A 128 -38.57 -27.96 -44.87
C ASN A 128 -37.71 -27.48 -46.04
N GLU A 129 -36.46 -27.95 -46.16
CA GLU A 129 -35.82 -28.12 -47.49
C GLU A 129 -34.94 -29.38 -47.53
N THR A 130 -35.40 -30.29 -48.38
CA THR A 130 -34.91 -31.61 -48.75
C THR A 130 -33.57 -31.50 -49.49
N TRP A 131 -32.49 -32.06 -48.93
CA TRP A 131 -31.23 -32.25 -49.64
C TRP A 131 -31.20 -33.64 -50.29
N ASP A 132 -32.04 -33.83 -51.31
CA ASP A 132 -31.83 -34.88 -52.31
C ASP A 132 -31.21 -34.22 -53.56
N ASP A 133 -30.15 -34.85 -54.05
CA ASP A 133 -29.47 -34.64 -55.34
C ASP A 133 -28.53 -33.42 -55.51
N VAL A 134 -27.31 -33.54 -54.97
CA VAL A 134 -26.09 -33.20 -55.73
C VAL A 134 -25.00 -34.27 -55.51
N LEU A 135 -24.73 -34.99 -56.60
CA LEU A 135 -23.60 -35.90 -56.94
C LEU A 135 -23.69 -37.39 -56.53
#